data_AF-A0A5C4M627-F1
#
_entry.id   AF-A0A5C4M627-F1
#
_cell.length_a   1.000
_cell.length_b   1.000
_cell.length_c   1.000
_cell.angle_alpha   90.00
_cell.angle_beta   90.00
_cell.angle_gamma   90.00
#
_symmetry.space_group_name_H-M   'P 1'
#
loop_
_entity.id
_entity.type
_entity.pdbx_description
1 polymer ?
#
loop_
_entity_poly.entity_id
_entity_poly.type
_entity_poly.pdbx_seq_one_letter_code
_entity_poly.pdbx_strand_id
1 'polypeptide(L)'
;MDQILGQVLRNAVWERLDMLADLANRADTDSLVSVARSELPRLTEGWRAMLQAHEPDERGDCPTCSTRWHRCKAPCSVWQVAHEHLVAGGLAPQQDLRRPWHRGKSAVPGQSRAAKPAHGETTGRHALIPQVATH
;
A
#
# COMPACT_ATOMS: atom_id res chain seq x y z
N MET A 1 -1.44 -35.87 -1.32
CA MET A 1 -2.58 -35.56 -0.44
C MET A 1 -2.45 -34.16 0.15
N ASP A 2 -1.24 -33.75 0.54
CA ASP A 2 -0.93 -32.45 1.16
C ASP A 2 -1.33 -31.22 0.35
N GLN A 3 -1.30 -31.30 -0.99
CA GLN A 3 -1.72 -30.19 -1.84
C GLN A 3 -3.21 -29.87 -1.72
N ILE A 4 -4.06 -30.90 -1.57
CA ILE A 4 -5.51 -30.73 -1.42
C ILE A 4 -5.81 -30.14 -0.04
N LEU A 5 -5.20 -30.69 1.03
CA LEU A 5 -5.37 -30.15 2.38
C LEU A 5 -4.88 -28.70 2.50
N GLY A 6 -3.71 -28.40 1.94
CA GLY A 6 -3.18 -27.03 1.92
C GLY A 6 -4.09 -26.05 1.16
N GLN A 7 -4.75 -26.49 0.10
CA GLN A 7 -5.71 -25.65 -0.62
C GLN A 7 -6.98 -25.41 0.19
N VAL A 8 -7.53 -26.45 0.81
CA VAL A 8 -8.73 -26.33 1.66
C VAL A 8 -8.48 -25.36 2.83
N LEU A 9 -7.32 -25.47 3.50
CA LEU A 9 -6.96 -24.55 4.59
C LEU A 9 -6.86 -23.10 4.10
N ARG A 10 -6.22 -22.86 2.95
CA ARG A 10 -6.13 -21.50 2.38
C ARG A 10 -7.51 -20.94 2.03
N ASN A 11 -8.37 -21.73 1.41
CA ASN A 11 -9.72 -21.30 1.06
C ASN A 11 -10.53 -20.94 2.31
N ALA A 12 -10.50 -21.79 3.34
CA ALA A 12 -11.20 -21.54 4.59
C ALA A 12 -10.75 -20.24 5.29
N VAL A 13 -9.45 -19.92 5.21
CA VAL A 13 -8.93 -18.64 5.73
C VAL A 13 -9.51 -17.45 4.94
N TRP A 14 -9.50 -17.51 3.61
CA TRP A 14 -10.06 -16.45 2.77
C TRP A 14 -11.57 -16.28 2.99
N GLU A 15 -12.34 -17.37 3.00
CA GLU A 15 -13.77 -17.34 3.27
C GLU A 15 -14.08 -16.72 4.64
N ARG A 16 -13.26 -17.02 5.66
CA ARG A 16 -13.43 -16.41 6.98
C ARG A 16 -13.16 -14.91 6.96
N LEU A 17 -12.13 -14.45 6.24
CA LEU A 17 -11.83 -13.02 6.12
C LEU A 17 -12.94 -12.29 5.36
N ASP A 18 -13.45 -12.88 4.27
CA ASP A 18 -14.54 -12.32 3.48
C ASP A 18 -15.83 -12.21 4.30
N MET A 19 -16.17 -13.25 5.07
CA MET A 19 -17.31 -13.22 5.99
C MET A 19 -17.20 -12.07 7.01
N LEU A 20 -16.02 -11.87 7.61
CA LEU A 20 -15.81 -10.78 8.57
C LEU A 20 -15.94 -9.41 7.91
N ALA A 21 -15.44 -9.26 6.68
CA ALA A 21 -15.60 -8.03 5.90
C ALA A 21 -17.07 -7.77 5.54
N ASP A 22 -17.83 -8.79 5.16
CA ASP A 22 -19.27 -8.67 4.89
C ASP A 22 -20.04 -8.25 6.13
N LEU A 23 -19.75 -8.85 7.29
CA LEU A 23 -20.34 -8.46 8.57
C LEU A 23 -20.06 -6.99 8.89
N ALA A 24 -18.80 -6.55 8.74
CA ALA A 24 -18.41 -5.16 9.00
C ALA A 24 -19.18 -4.14 8.14
N ASN A 25 -19.60 -4.52 6.93
CA ASN A 25 -20.29 -3.63 6.00
C ASN A 25 -21.82 -3.67 6.09
N ARG A 26 -22.39 -4.80 6.54
CA ARG A 26 -23.83 -5.06 6.39
C ARG A 26 -24.57 -5.32 7.71
N ALA A 27 -23.86 -5.70 8.78
CA ALA A 27 -24.51 -6.04 10.03
C ALA A 27 -25.05 -4.79 10.75
N ASP A 28 -26.10 -4.98 11.54
CA ASP A 28 -26.59 -3.95 12.45
C ASP A 28 -25.59 -3.69 13.59
N THR A 29 -25.76 -2.57 14.29
CA THR A 29 -24.83 -2.11 15.34
C THR A 29 -24.61 -3.14 16.45
N ASP A 30 -25.65 -3.83 16.91
CA ASP A 30 -25.53 -4.78 18.02
C ASP A 30 -24.75 -6.02 17.58
N SER A 31 -25.06 -6.52 16.38
CA SER A 31 -24.31 -7.58 15.73
C SER A 31 -22.84 -7.19 15.51
N LEU A 32 -22.56 -5.95 15.05
CA LEU A 32 -21.21 -5.43 14.87
C LEU A 32 -20.41 -5.38 16.17
N VAL A 33 -21.02 -4.90 17.27
CA VAL A 33 -20.35 -4.86 18.58
C VAL A 33 -20.06 -6.27 19.09
N SER A 34 -20.99 -7.21 18.90
CA SER A 34 -20.78 -8.61 19.27
C SER A 34 -19.60 -9.22 18.49
N VAL A 35 -19.59 -9.07 17.17
CA VAL A 35 -18.50 -9.56 16.30
C VAL A 35 -17.17 -8.90 16.64
N ALA A 36 -17.13 -7.58 16.84
CA ALA A 36 -15.91 -6.87 17.19
C ALA A 36 -15.31 -7.40 18.50
N ARG A 37 -16.15 -7.66 19.52
CA ARG A 37 -15.70 -8.20 20.81
C ARG A 37 -15.16 -9.62 20.70
N SER A 38 -15.73 -10.47 19.85
CA SER A 38 -15.25 -11.85 19.69
C SER A 38 -14.05 -11.96 18.74
N GLU A 39 -14.01 -11.17 17.67
CA GLU A 39 -13.04 -11.37 16.59
C GLU A 39 -11.80 -10.50 16.70
N LEU A 40 -11.88 -9.26 17.21
CA LEU A 40 -10.70 -8.41 17.35
C LEU A 40 -9.62 -9.05 18.24
N PRO A 41 -9.94 -9.66 19.41
CA PRO A 41 -8.92 -10.36 20.19
C PRO A 41 -8.23 -11.47 19.41
N ARG A 42 -9.00 -12.27 18.64
CA ARG A 42 -8.46 -13.38 17.85
C ARG A 42 -7.58 -12.89 16.69
N LEU A 43 -7.99 -11.84 15.99
CA LEU A 43 -7.22 -11.24 14.92
C LEU A 43 -5.94 -10.57 15.43
N THR A 44 -6.02 -9.84 16.54
CA THR A 44 -4.82 -9.23 17.16
C THR A 44 -3.83 -10.29 17.63
N GLU A 45 -4.32 -11.41 18.16
CA GLU A 45 -3.44 -12.52 18.55
C GLU A 45 -2.77 -13.19 17.36
N GLY A 46 -3.51 -13.41 16.28
CA GLY A 46 -2.95 -13.91 15.02
C GLY A 46 -1.84 -12.99 14.47
N TRP A 47 -2.06 -11.66 14.50
CA TRP A 47 -1.05 -10.68 14.13
C TRP A 47 0.18 -10.73 15.04
N ARG A 48 0.01 -10.79 16.37
CA ARG A 48 1.15 -10.90 17.31
C ARG A 48 1.99 -12.14 17.05
N ALA A 49 1.34 -13.29 16.91
CA ALA A 49 2.03 -14.56 16.62
C ALA A 49 2.80 -14.49 15.29
N MET A 50 2.19 -13.93 14.24
CA MET A 50 2.84 -13.74 12.94
C MET A 50 4.04 -12.79 13.04
N LEU A 51 3.89 -11.65 13.72
CA LEU A 51 4.96 -10.67 13.85
C LEU A 51 6.12 -11.17 14.70
N GLN A 52 5.84 -11.91 15.77
CA GLN A 52 6.86 -12.54 16.61
C GLN A 52 7.71 -13.54 15.80
N ALA A 53 7.09 -14.34 14.93
CA ALA A 53 7.82 -15.23 14.02
C ALA A 53 8.69 -14.48 12.98
N HIS A 54 8.46 -13.17 12.80
CA HIS A 54 9.20 -12.31 11.88
C HIS A 54 10.07 -11.27 12.60
N GLU A 55 10.26 -11.39 13.91
CA GLU A 55 11.14 -10.51 14.66
C GLU A 55 12.59 -10.63 14.13
N PRO A 56 13.29 -9.51 13.87
CA PRO A 56 14.69 -9.58 13.46
C PRO A 56 15.54 -10.35 14.47
N ASP A 57 16.39 -11.23 13.97
CA ASP A 57 17.39 -11.93 14.78
C ASP A 57 18.51 -10.98 15.26
N GLU A 58 19.52 -11.52 15.96
CA GLU A 58 20.67 -10.75 16.44
C GLU A 58 21.43 -10.00 15.33
N ARG A 59 21.26 -10.40 14.06
CA ARG A 59 21.89 -9.80 12.89
C ARG A 59 20.97 -8.81 12.17
N GLY A 60 19.76 -8.59 12.67
CA GLY A 60 18.71 -7.81 12.05
C GLY A 60 18.07 -8.47 10.83
N ASP A 61 18.30 -9.77 10.62
CA ASP A 61 17.70 -10.56 9.54
C ASP A 61 16.37 -11.18 10.01
N CYS A 62 15.37 -11.23 9.14
CA CYS A 62 14.11 -11.91 9.44
C CYS A 62 14.31 -13.43 9.28
N PRO A 63 14.10 -14.26 10.33
CA PRO A 63 14.41 -15.69 10.28
C PRO A 63 13.45 -16.49 9.39
N THR A 64 12.20 -16.05 9.27
CA THR A 64 11.19 -16.73 8.43
C THR A 64 11.33 -16.39 6.94
N CYS A 65 11.69 -15.14 6.61
CA CYS A 65 11.86 -14.71 5.22
C CYS A 65 13.25 -15.00 4.65
N SER A 66 14.26 -15.09 5.51
CA SER A 66 15.62 -15.41 5.08
C SER A 66 15.77 -16.91 4.81
N THR A 67 16.59 -17.24 3.82
CA THR A 67 16.98 -18.61 3.50
C THR A 67 18.51 -18.70 3.46
N ARG A 68 19.06 -19.91 3.31
CA ARG A 68 20.51 -20.12 3.20
C ARG A 68 21.16 -19.29 2.08
N TRP A 69 20.40 -18.97 1.02
CA TRP A 69 20.91 -18.27 -0.17
C TRP A 69 20.41 -16.82 -0.31
N HIS A 70 19.49 -16.39 0.55
CA HIS A 70 18.90 -15.05 0.49
C HIS A 70 18.67 -14.51 1.89
N ARG A 71 19.22 -13.33 2.21
CA ARG A 71 18.97 -12.65 3.48
C ARG A 71 17.96 -11.54 3.29
N CYS A 72 16.93 -11.52 4.13
CA CYS A 72 15.91 -10.50 4.17
C CYS A 72 16.07 -9.70 5.47
N LYS A 73 16.40 -8.40 5.35
CA LYS A 73 16.51 -7.51 6.51
C LYS A 73 15.15 -7.07 7.00
N ALA A 74 15.01 -6.88 8.31
CA ALA A 74 13.83 -6.26 8.87
C ALA A 74 13.83 -4.73 8.61
N PRO A 75 12.66 -4.09 8.42
CA PRO A 75 11.33 -4.70 8.36
C PRO A 75 11.09 -5.42 7.03
N CYS A 76 10.77 -6.71 7.10
CA CYS A 76 10.40 -7.50 5.92
C CYS A 76 8.96 -7.18 5.46
N SER A 77 8.52 -7.76 4.35
CA SER A 77 7.20 -7.47 3.77
C SER A 77 6.05 -7.69 4.77
N VAL A 78 6.14 -8.66 5.67
CA VAL A 78 5.12 -8.91 6.71
C VAL A 78 5.00 -7.72 7.67
N TRP A 79 6.13 -7.16 8.13
CA TRP A 79 6.14 -5.96 8.96
C TRP A 79 5.61 -4.73 8.20
N GLN A 80 5.88 -4.62 6.90
CA GLN A 80 5.36 -3.54 6.07
C GLN A 80 3.83 -3.59 5.98
N VAL A 81 3.27 -4.78 5.70
CA VAL A 81 1.80 -5.00 5.65
C VAL A 81 1.18 -4.71 7.01
N ALA A 82 1.79 -5.18 8.10
CA ALA A 82 1.28 -4.91 9.44
C ALA A 82 1.28 -3.41 9.75
N HIS A 83 2.33 -2.68 9.40
CA HIS A 83 2.36 -1.23 9.56
C HIS A 83 1.25 -0.55 8.76
N GLU A 84 1.04 -0.96 7.51
CA GLU A 84 -0.02 -0.41 6.65
C GLU A 84 -1.42 -0.61 7.26
N HIS A 85 -1.74 -1.83 7.69
CA HIS A 85 -3.10 -2.17 8.14
C HIS A 85 -3.38 -1.90 9.62
N LEU A 86 -2.36 -1.91 10.49
CA LEU A 86 -2.55 -1.69 11.93
C LEU A 86 -2.24 -0.25 12.36
N VAL A 87 -1.33 0.44 11.67
CA VAL A 87 -0.88 1.79 12.05
C VAL A 87 -1.38 2.83 11.05
N ALA A 88 -1.00 2.70 9.79
CA ALA A 88 -1.30 3.72 8.78
C ALA A 88 -2.80 3.80 8.41
N GLY A 89 -3.50 2.67 8.42
CA GLY A 89 -4.94 2.59 8.17
C GLY A 89 -5.83 2.73 9.41
N GLY A 90 -5.27 2.81 10.62
CA GLY A 90 -5.96 2.44 11.85
C GLY A 90 -6.85 3.50 12.51
N LEU A 91 -6.73 4.80 12.19
CA LEU A 91 -7.39 5.87 12.97
C LEU A 91 -7.87 7.09 12.17
N ALA A 92 -7.69 7.15 10.85
CA ALA A 92 -8.27 8.20 10.02
C ALA A 92 -9.68 7.77 9.55
N PRO A 93 -10.71 8.63 9.60
CA PRO A 93 -11.95 8.38 8.87
C PRO A 93 -11.60 8.04 7.42
N GLN A 94 -12.11 6.91 6.93
CA GLN A 94 -11.88 6.42 5.57
C GLN A 94 -12.37 7.46 4.55
N GLN A 95 -11.50 8.39 4.17
CA GLN A 95 -11.70 9.23 2.99
C GLN A 95 -11.03 8.52 1.82
N ASP A 96 -11.85 7.86 1.01
CA ASP A 96 -11.60 7.37 -0.35
C ASP A 96 -10.13 7.33 -0.79
N LEU A 97 -9.43 6.25 -0.44
CA LEU A 97 -8.15 5.89 -1.07
C LEU A 97 -8.35 5.17 -2.41
N ARG A 98 -9.37 5.55 -3.20
CA ARG A 98 -9.36 5.32 -4.64
C ARG A 98 -8.46 6.38 -5.30
N ARG A 99 -7.15 6.31 -5.07
CA ARG A 99 -6.17 6.96 -5.95
C ARG A 99 -5.36 5.92 -6.69
N PRO A 100 -5.35 5.95 -8.05
CA PRO A 100 -4.48 5.07 -8.82
C PRO A 100 -3.03 5.40 -8.52
N TRP A 101 -2.24 4.35 -8.32
CA TRP A 101 -0.80 4.43 -8.06
C TRP A 101 -0.08 4.92 -9.32
N HIS A 102 -0.04 6.24 -9.52
CA HIS A 102 0.82 6.86 -10.53
C HIS A 102 2.26 6.72 -10.06
N ARG A 103 2.96 5.75 -10.65
CA ARG A 103 4.41 5.58 -10.59
C ARG A 103 5.10 6.80 -11.24
N GLY A 104 5.19 7.89 -10.48
CA GLY A 104 5.96 9.08 -10.83
C GLY A 104 7.42 8.85 -10.49
N LYS A 105 8.22 8.57 -11.51
CA LYS A 105 9.68 8.55 -11.43
C LYS A 105 10.17 9.87 -10.84
N SER A 106 10.95 9.82 -9.76
CA SER A 106 11.64 10.97 -9.18
C SER A 106 12.47 11.68 -10.26
N ALA A 107 12.02 12.86 -10.68
CA ALA A 107 12.84 13.78 -11.45
C ALA A 107 13.80 14.46 -10.47
N VAL A 108 15.08 14.06 -10.52
CA VAL A 108 16.17 14.71 -9.80
C VAL A 108 16.38 16.11 -10.44
N PRO A 109 16.39 17.23 -9.68
CA PRO A 109 16.64 18.54 -10.25
C PRO A 109 18.14 18.71 -10.56
N GLY A 110 18.49 18.68 -11.84
CA GLY A 110 19.82 19.01 -12.34
C GLY A 110 20.06 20.52 -12.27
N GLN A 111 20.97 20.92 -11.39
CA GLN A 111 21.51 22.28 -11.28
C GLN A 111 22.07 22.74 -12.64
N SER A 112 21.59 23.87 -13.15
CA SER A 112 22.23 24.56 -14.27
C SER A 112 22.63 25.96 -13.83
N ARG A 113 23.96 26.17 -13.80
CA ARG A 113 24.66 27.41 -13.47
C ARG A 113 24.30 28.54 -14.44
N ALA A 114 24.38 29.76 -13.92
CA ALA A 114 24.20 31.01 -14.62
C ALA A 114 25.24 31.26 -15.73
N ALA A 115 24.80 31.87 -16.83
CA ALA A 115 25.56 32.83 -17.62
C ALA A 115 24.61 33.69 -18.49
N LYS A 116 24.63 35.01 -18.28
CA LYS A 116 24.33 36.06 -19.29
C LYS A 116 25.66 36.37 -20.02
N PRO A 117 25.73 36.91 -21.26
CA PRO A 117 25.01 38.13 -21.70
C PRO A 117 24.54 38.12 -23.19
N ALA A 118 23.56 38.93 -23.60
CA ALA A 118 23.64 40.22 -24.33
C ALA A 118 23.29 40.16 -25.85
N HIS A 119 22.28 40.98 -26.19
CA HIS A 119 22.00 41.75 -27.41
C HIS A 119 21.94 41.11 -28.81
N GLY A 120 20.85 41.43 -29.52
CA GLY A 120 20.64 41.16 -30.94
C GLY A 120 19.22 41.54 -31.38
N GLU A 121 19.01 42.83 -31.57
CA GLU A 121 17.83 43.53 -32.07
C GLU A 121 17.45 43.14 -33.52
N THR A 122 16.15 43.17 -33.88
CA THR A 122 15.59 43.62 -35.19
C THR A 122 14.34 42.85 -35.67
N THR A 123 13.19 43.50 -35.46
CA THR A 123 12.02 43.76 -36.34
C THR A 123 11.38 42.71 -37.28
N GLY A 124 10.05 42.68 -37.26
CA GLY A 124 9.14 42.24 -38.34
C GLY A 124 7.85 41.63 -37.76
N ARG A 125 6.83 42.40 -37.33
CA ARG A 125 5.76 43.11 -38.06
C ARG A 125 4.82 42.20 -38.89
N HIS A 126 3.51 42.29 -38.54
CA HIS A 126 2.29 41.83 -39.25
C HIS A 126 1.87 40.35 -39.05
N ALA A 127 0.60 39.95 -38.95
CA ALA A 127 -0.71 40.57 -38.71
C ALA A 127 -1.77 39.43 -38.63
N LEU A 128 -2.83 39.64 -37.84
CA LEU A 128 -4.25 39.21 -38.03
C LEU A 128 -4.68 37.71 -38.01
N ILE A 129 -5.68 37.49 -37.14
CA ILE A 129 -6.67 36.39 -36.94
C ILE A 129 -7.68 36.42 -38.13
N PRO A 130 -8.41 35.35 -38.62
CA PRO A 130 -9.41 34.55 -37.87
C PRO A 130 -9.73 33.09 -38.29
N GLN A 131 -10.65 32.53 -37.50
CA GLN A 131 -11.27 31.19 -37.46
C GLN A 131 -12.10 30.81 -38.71
N VAL A 132 -12.29 29.50 -38.97
CA VAL A 132 -13.49 28.90 -39.62
C VAL A 132 -13.71 27.44 -39.13
N ALA A 133 -14.99 27.07 -38.97
CA ALA A 133 -15.55 25.80 -38.51
C ALA A 133 -15.85 24.78 -39.65
N THR A 134 -16.54 23.68 -39.29
CA THR A 134 -17.16 22.58 -40.10
C THR A 134 -16.23 21.40 -40.41
N HIS A 135 -16.61 20.12 -40.28
CA HIS A 135 -17.92 19.45 -40.38
C HIS A 135 -18.14 18.41 -39.27
#